data_AF-A0A329T0G3-F1
#
_entry.id   AF-A0A329T0G3-F1
#
_cell.length_a   1.000
_cell.length_b   1.000
_cell.length_c   1.000
_cell.angle_alpha   90.00
_cell.angle_beta   90.00
_cell.angle_gamma   90.00
#
_symmetry.space_group_name_H-M   'P 1'
#
loop_
_entity.id
_entity.type
_entity.pdbx_description
1 polymer ?
#
loop_
_entity_poly.entity_id
_entity_poly.type
_entity_poly.pdbx_seq_one_letter_code
_entity_poly.pdbx_strand_id
1 'polypeptide(L)'
;MDYSNLLSHLTSKHDGYTAEFAELQASATPSIASFGFVGETTRNIYQWMVLIQHNLPIAEVENKFTRAVVTMKPTGVNTIKKNIDMVHLLECVSSSKRNENLMQI
;
A
#
# COMPACT_ATOMS: atom_id res chain seq x y z
N MET A 1 -13.36 23.06 -3.81
CA MET A 1 -12.22 23.96 -3.56
C MET A 1 -12.10 24.12 -2.05
N ASP A 2 -11.47 23.17 -1.35
CA ASP A 2 -11.46 23.17 0.14
C ASP A 2 -10.13 22.70 0.77
N TYR A 3 -9.12 22.34 -0.04
CA TYR A 3 -7.83 21.87 0.46
C TYR A 3 -6.89 23.00 0.94
N SER A 4 -7.21 24.25 0.58
CA SER A 4 -6.43 25.44 0.96
C SER A 4 -6.41 25.66 2.47
N ASN A 5 -7.51 25.37 3.17
CA ASN A 5 -7.60 25.52 4.62
C ASN A 5 -6.74 24.51 5.38
N LEU A 6 -6.71 23.25 4.90
CA LEU A 6 -5.90 22.20 5.51
C LEU A 6 -4.40 22.48 5.32
N LEU A 7 -3.99 22.84 4.12
CA LEU A 7 -2.58 23.16 3.83
C LEU A 7 -2.12 24.39 4.62
N SER A 8 -2.95 25.44 4.67
CA SER A 8 -2.64 26.64 5.47
C SER A 8 -2.53 26.31 6.96
N HIS A 9 -3.40 25.44 7.48
CA HIS A 9 -3.33 24.97 8.86
C HIS A 9 -2.03 24.21 9.15
N LEU A 10 -1.67 23.26 8.29
CA LEU A 10 -0.44 22.47 8.40
C LEU A 10 0.81 23.35 8.36
N THR A 11 0.87 24.31 7.43
CA THR A 11 1.98 25.26 7.34
C THR A 11 2.07 26.17 8.58
N SER A 12 0.94 26.49 9.24
CA SER A 12 0.94 27.35 10.43
C SER A 12 1.30 26.62 11.74
N LYS A 13 1.10 25.29 11.79
CA LYS A 13 1.22 24.49 13.02
C LYS A 13 2.41 23.54 13.02
N HIS A 14 2.94 23.21 11.85
CA HIS A 14 3.99 22.22 11.71
C HIS A 14 5.07 22.74 10.76
N ASP A 15 6.04 23.47 11.33
CA ASP A 15 7.24 23.88 10.60
C ASP A 15 7.95 22.62 10.08
N GLY A 16 8.23 22.59 8.78
CA GLY A 16 8.87 21.44 8.14
C GLY A 16 7.93 20.34 7.62
N TYR A 17 6.60 20.47 7.75
CA TYR A 17 5.65 19.48 7.21
C TYR A 17 5.88 19.15 5.73
N THR A 18 6.26 20.13 4.91
CA THR A 18 6.57 19.91 3.50
C THR A 18 7.78 19.00 3.29
N ALA A 19 8.80 19.11 4.15
CA ALA A 19 9.99 18.25 4.08
C ALA A 19 9.67 16.83 4.56
N GLU A 20 8.95 16.70 5.68
CA GLU A 20 8.51 15.40 6.19
C GLU A 20 7.55 14.69 5.23
N PHE A 21 6.64 15.44 4.60
CA PHE A 21 5.74 14.91 3.58
C PHE A 21 6.52 14.45 2.34
N ALA A 22 7.52 15.22 1.89
CA ALA A 22 8.37 14.83 0.78
C ALA A 22 9.24 13.59 1.11
N GLU A 23 9.74 13.49 2.33
CA GLU A 23 10.50 12.34 2.82
C GLU A 23 9.59 11.10 2.93
N LEU A 24 8.38 11.23 3.46
CA LEU A 24 7.36 10.19 3.48
C LEU A 24 6.96 9.74 2.07
N GLN A 25 6.81 10.69 1.14
CA GLN A 25 6.50 10.40 -0.27
C GLN A 25 7.67 9.67 -0.95
N ALA A 26 8.92 10.01 -0.60
CA ALA A 26 10.12 9.37 -1.10
C ALA A 26 10.37 7.99 -0.45
N SER A 27 9.97 7.80 0.81
CA SER A 27 10.02 6.53 1.53
C SER A 27 8.80 5.64 1.25
N ALA A 28 7.75 6.19 0.63
CA ALA A 28 6.57 5.44 0.27
C ALA A 28 6.97 4.28 -0.65
N THR A 29 6.41 3.11 -0.36
CA THR A 29 6.76 1.83 -0.97
C THR A 29 6.88 1.97 -2.50
N PRO A 30 7.95 1.42 -3.11
CA PRO A 30 8.11 1.46 -4.56
C PRO A 30 6.80 1.06 -5.26
N SER A 31 6.33 1.93 -6.15
CA SER A 31 5.18 1.65 -7.02
C SER A 31 5.35 0.28 -7.64
N ILE A 32 4.30 -0.54 -7.71
CA ILE A 32 4.38 -1.88 -8.30
C ILE A 32 4.97 -1.89 -9.73
N ALA A 33 4.92 -0.74 -10.43
CA ALA A 33 5.56 -0.53 -11.73
C ALA A 33 7.10 -0.55 -11.69
N SER A 34 7.74 -0.28 -10.55
CA SER A 34 9.21 -0.30 -10.41
C SER A 34 9.78 -1.72 -10.35
N PHE A 35 8.95 -2.75 -10.18
CA PHE A 35 9.35 -4.16 -10.15
C PHE A 35 9.40 -4.82 -11.54
N GLY A 36 9.17 -4.07 -12.63
CA GLY A 36 9.17 -4.58 -14.01
C GLY A 36 7.75 -4.85 -14.55
N PHE A 37 7.63 -5.62 -15.64
CA PHE A 37 6.33 -5.94 -16.24
C PHE A 37 5.52 -6.84 -15.29
N VAL A 38 4.64 -6.23 -14.51
CA VAL A 38 3.71 -6.92 -13.62
C VAL A 38 2.44 -7.22 -14.42
N GLY A 39 2.11 -8.51 -14.56
CA GLY A 39 0.87 -8.94 -15.20
C GLY A 39 -0.35 -8.27 -14.57
N GLU A 40 -1.34 -7.94 -15.40
CA GLU A 40 -2.55 -7.18 -15.00
C GLU A 40 -3.23 -7.76 -13.75
N THR A 41 -3.33 -9.08 -13.66
CA THR A 41 -3.86 -9.79 -12.49
C THR A 41 -3.09 -9.47 -11.21
N THR A 42 -1.75 -9.50 -11.26
CA THR A 42 -0.89 -9.26 -10.11
C THR A 42 -0.95 -7.80 -9.66
N ARG A 43 -0.99 -6.87 -10.63
CA ARG A 43 -1.16 -5.45 -10.35
C ARG A 43 -2.50 -5.17 -9.64
N ASN A 44 -3.58 -5.77 -10.14
CA ASN A 44 -4.91 -5.59 -9.57
C ASN A 44 -5.00 -6.13 -8.14
N ILE A 45 -4.40 -7.30 -7.87
CA ILE A 45 -4.35 -7.88 -6.51
C ILE A 45 -3.60 -6.95 -5.55
N TYR A 46 -2.46 -6.41 -5.95
CA TYR A 46 -1.67 -5.53 -5.10
C TYR A 46 -2.40 -4.22 -4.79
N GLN A 47 -3.05 -3.60 -5.79
CA GLN A 47 -3.85 -2.40 -5.56
C GLN A 47 -4.97 -2.64 -4.54
N TRP A 48 -5.59 -3.82 -4.57
CA TRP A 48 -6.57 -4.22 -3.56
C TRP A 48 -5.98 -4.38 -2.17
N MET A 49 -4.79 -4.95 -2.04
CA MET A 49 -4.13 -5.11 -0.76
C MET A 49 -3.82 -3.76 -0.11
N VAL A 50 -3.32 -2.81 -0.90
CA VAL A 50 -3.07 -1.43 -0.44
C VAL A 50 -4.37 -0.77 0.01
N LEU A 51 -5.44 -0.89 -0.78
CA LEU A 51 -6.75 -0.34 -0.44
C LEU A 51 -7.34 -0.92 0.86
N ILE A 52 -7.23 -2.23 1.06
CA ILE A 52 -7.70 -2.91 2.29
C ILE A 52 -6.86 -2.52 3.50
N GLN A 53 -5.53 -2.41 3.37
CA GLN A 53 -4.66 -1.94 4.44
C GLN A 53 -4.94 -0.49 4.86
N HIS A 54 -5.40 0.35 3.93
CA HIS A 54 -5.56 1.79 4.12
C HIS A 54 -7.03 2.25 4.28
N ASN A 55 -7.92 1.42 4.83
CA ASN A 55 -9.27 1.75 5.37
C ASN A 55 -10.47 1.06 4.67
N LEU A 56 -10.29 0.20 3.67
CA LEU A 56 -11.42 -0.55 3.12
C LEU A 56 -11.70 -1.84 3.92
N PRO A 57 -12.92 -2.03 4.46
CA PRO A 57 -13.29 -3.27 5.12
C PRO A 57 -13.14 -4.45 4.15
N ILE A 58 -12.60 -5.57 4.62
CA ILE A 58 -12.44 -6.76 3.79
C ILE A 58 -13.77 -7.31 3.23
N ALA A 59 -14.90 -6.93 3.84
CA ALA A 59 -16.24 -7.22 3.35
C ALA A 59 -16.52 -6.57 1.98
N GLU A 60 -15.86 -5.46 1.65
CA GLU A 60 -16.01 -4.76 0.36
C GLU A 60 -15.47 -5.56 -0.83
N VAL A 61 -14.62 -6.56 -0.57
CA VAL A 61 -14.13 -7.50 -1.59
C VAL A 61 -15.25 -8.36 -2.17
N GLU A 62 -16.25 -8.70 -1.36
CA GLU A 62 -17.44 -9.46 -1.79
C GLU A 62 -18.63 -8.57 -2.13
N ASN A 63 -18.49 -7.24 -1.94
CA ASN A 63 -19.52 -6.29 -2.33
C ASN A 63 -19.66 -6.29 -3.86
N LYS A 64 -20.88 -6.58 -4.33
CA LYS A 64 -21.21 -6.68 -5.77
C LYS A 64 -21.00 -5.36 -6.50
N PHE A 65 -21.26 -4.23 -5.86
CA PHE A 65 -21.07 -2.90 -6.45
C PHE A 65 -19.58 -2.61 -6.62
N THR A 66 -18.79 -2.83 -5.58
CA THR A 66 -17.32 -2.66 -5.60
C THR A 66 -16.69 -3.59 -6.63
N ARG A 67 -17.19 -4.83 -6.78
CA ARG A 67 -16.78 -5.76 -7.85
C ARG A 67 -17.16 -5.32 -9.26
N ALA A 68 -18.29 -4.66 -9.45
CA ALA A 68 -18.73 -4.21 -10.77
C ALA A 68 -17.88 -3.06 -11.31
N VAL A 69 -17.32 -2.24 -10.41
CA VAL A 69 -16.44 -1.12 -10.76
C VAL A 69 -14.98 -1.58 -10.95
N VAL A 70 -14.64 -2.74 -10.38
CA VAL A 70 -13.28 -3.26 -10.35
C VAL A 70 -13.02 -4.19 -11.52
N THR A 71 -11.99 -3.87 -12.31
CA THR A 71 -11.59 -4.60 -13.52
C THR A 71 -10.92 -5.96 -13.25
N MET A 72 -10.84 -6.37 -11.98
CA MET A 72 -10.21 -7.62 -11.56
C MET A 72 -11.19 -8.79 -11.67
N LYS A 73 -10.68 -9.95 -12.07
CA LYS A 73 -11.46 -11.19 -12.02
C LYS A 73 -11.96 -11.46 -10.58
N PRO A 74 -13.20 -11.95 -10.43
CA PRO A 74 -13.73 -12.47 -9.18
C PRO A 74 -12.69 -13.26 -8.36
N THR A 75 -12.21 -12.67 -7.27
CA THR A 75 -11.22 -13.27 -6.38
C THR A 75 -11.79 -13.28 -4.97
N GLY A 76 -11.82 -14.45 -4.33
CA GLY A 76 -12.44 -14.61 -3.00
C GLY A 76 -11.59 -13.98 -1.89
N VAL A 77 -12.26 -13.55 -0.82
CA VAL A 77 -11.61 -12.98 0.38
C VAL A 77 -10.48 -13.84 0.94
N ASN A 78 -10.62 -15.17 0.92
CA ASN A 78 -9.60 -16.09 1.42
C ASN A 78 -8.30 -16.01 0.61
N THR A 79 -8.38 -15.76 -0.70
CA THR A 79 -7.21 -15.57 -1.55
C THR A 79 -6.53 -14.23 -1.25
N ILE A 80 -7.31 -13.17 -1.03
CA ILE A 80 -6.75 -11.86 -0.68
C ILE A 80 -6.06 -11.90 0.69
N LYS A 81 -6.67 -12.53 1.70
CA LYS A 81 -6.04 -12.73 3.03
C LYS A 81 -4.68 -13.44 2.91
N LYS A 82 -4.62 -14.55 2.18
CA LYS A 82 -3.37 -15.27 1.95
C LYS A 82 -2.29 -14.42 1.28
N ASN A 83 -2.67 -13.54 0.35
CA ASN A 83 -1.71 -12.65 -0.28
C ASN A 83 -1.21 -11.58 0.70
N ILE A 84 -2.09 -11.01 1.54
CA ILE A 84 -1.71 -10.09 2.62
C ILE A 84 -0.74 -10.77 3.59
N ASP A 85 -1.06 -11.98 4.04
CA ASP A 85 -0.21 -12.76 4.93
C ASP A 85 1.15 -13.07 4.27
N MET A 86 1.17 -13.43 2.99
CA MET A 86 2.42 -13.66 2.25
C MET A 86 3.28 -12.40 2.16
N VAL A 87 2.71 -11.24 1.82
CA VAL A 87 3.46 -9.99 1.73
C VAL A 87 4.02 -9.61 3.09
N HIS A 88 3.22 -9.74 4.15
CA HIS A 88 3.68 -9.49 5.51
C HIS A 88 4.84 -10.42 5.93
N LEU A 89 4.74 -11.72 5.61
CA LEU A 89 5.82 -12.68 5.85
C LEU A 89 7.07 -12.37 5.03
N LEU A 90 6.93 -11.96 3.77
CA LEU A 90 8.06 -11.57 2.93
C LEU A 90 8.77 -10.32 3.48
N GLU A 91 8.03 -9.33 3.98
CA GLU A 91 8.60 -8.16 4.64
C GLU A 91 9.34 -8.54 5.94
N CYS A 92 8.78 -9.45 6.76
CA CYS A 92 9.45 -9.99 7.94
C CYS A 92 10.75 -10.74 7.58
N VAL A 93 10.72 -11.62 6.57
CA VAL A 93 11.89 -12.38 6.11
C VAL A 93 12.96 -11.45 5.54
N SER A 94 12.56 -10.44 4.74
CA SER A 94 13.45 -9.46 4.13
C SER A 94 14.08 -8.53 5.18
N SER A 95 13.35 -8.23 6.26
CA SER A 95 13.87 -7.50 7.41
C SER A 95 14.85 -8.38 8.19
N SER A 96 14.51 -9.62 8.53
CA SER A 96 15.43 -10.56 9.21
C SER A 96 16.74 -10.75 8.44
N LYS A 97 16.68 -10.90 7.11
CA LYS A 97 17.86 -11.04 6.24
C LYS A 97 18.77 -9.80 6.27
N ARG A 98 18.18 -8.59 6.27
CA ARG A 98 18.94 -7.33 6.43
C ARG A 98 19.63 -7.26 7.79
N ASN A 99 18.94 -7.67 8.85
CA ASN A 99 19.44 -7.60 10.22
C ASN A 99 20.62 -8.57 10.44
N GLU A 100 20.54 -9.78 9.88
CA GLU A 100 21.64 -10.76 9.90
C GLU A 100 22.88 -10.27 9.16
N ASN A 101 22.70 -9.57 8.03
CA ASN A 101 23.81 -9.03 7.23
C ASN A 101 24.52 -7.86 7.92
N LEU A 102 23.80 -7.07 8.74
CA LEU A 102 24.36 -5.98 9.54
C LEU A 102 25.14 -6.46 10.77
N MET A 103 24.94 -7.69 11.24
CA MET A 103 25.73 -8.28 12.35
C MET A 103 27.04 -8.94 11.88
N GLN A 104 27.31 -8.99 10.57
CA GLN A 104 28.54 -9.55 10.01
C GLN A 104 29.56 -8.49 9.55
N ILE A 105 29.37 -7.22 9.90
CA ILE A 105 30.30 -6.10 9.60
C ILE A 105 30.92 -5.60 10.90
#